data_AF-A0A8T3DSI8-F1
#
_entry.id   AF-A0A8T3DSI8-F1
#
_cell.length_a   1.000
_cell.length_b   1.000
_cell.length_c   1.000
_cell.angle_alpha   90.00
_cell.angle_beta   90.00
_cell.angle_gamma   90.00
#
_symmetry.space_group_name_H-M   'P 1'
#
loop_
_entity.id
_entity.type
_entity.pdbx_description
1 polymer ?
#
loop_
_entity_poly.entity_id
_entity_poly.type
_entity_poly.pdbx_seq_one_letter_code
_entity_poly.pdbx_strand_id
1 'polypeptide(L)'
;MTEAEWHHTLLKIIEELTDKQYKKMLALLKEVPEGEKKETEKTDMPNAIISHLGMDGSVTAINRIMSDIPRRDKAIQSLLQPFLNLGNLGNVKGTKRKGEGLNEAPAAEKKKKTSKPGTQKENEDINQVPKKALSVRDFFPGPKMGVNVLGSENMNCHSSPSSGILTINDLKQHGNPEGRGIKGKILQKSREIQYKNSNGRSNVMFFLSLADETDCIKVNVYGKEKYKYLEEGSFYLFSGLIFEEDVVKITGRSRIGQCPKLDVPLEVEEKAKRLLSPISSIAEAKAFDSDAFVTVKGIVISDSGMQKIKSTEEKKKIDKRCLTLKDETGSIDVCLWREKAKHHTKRGDCVIIYNLQVKKYFETISLNSTRKTAINVKISAPRQKSALILQAIEKCTKKQVSLLVGTREELHNFTVSTKHLMAVFKIIDFEDLKGGLLGMFPCHVEVEVDGSKIINMKKIPVELDINQQRY
;
A
#
# COMPACT_ATOMS: atom_id res chain seq x y z
N MET A 1 27.35 23.85 -17.44
CA MET A 1 25.95 24.26 -17.28
C MET A 1 25.93 25.67 -16.74
N THR A 2 25.08 26.54 -17.27
CA THR A 2 25.04 27.98 -16.92
C THR A 2 23.82 28.32 -16.05
N GLU A 3 23.86 29.47 -15.37
CA GLU A 3 22.72 29.98 -14.60
C GLU A 3 21.48 30.20 -15.48
N ALA A 4 21.67 30.63 -16.73
CA ALA A 4 20.59 30.77 -17.72
C ALA A 4 19.94 29.41 -18.09
N GLU A 5 20.75 28.36 -18.24
CA GLU A 5 20.24 27.00 -18.47
C GLU A 5 19.46 26.46 -17.26
N TRP A 6 19.91 26.79 -16.05
CA TRP A 6 19.20 26.44 -14.82
C TRP A 6 17.89 27.21 -14.67
N HIS A 7 17.89 28.51 -14.95
CA HIS A 7 16.68 29.33 -14.96
C HIS A 7 15.61 28.72 -15.88
N HIS A 8 15.97 28.40 -17.13
CA HIS A 8 15.05 27.77 -18.09
C HIS A 8 14.54 26.40 -17.61
N THR A 9 15.42 25.62 -16.98
CA THR A 9 15.06 24.31 -16.43
C THR A 9 14.11 24.43 -15.24
N LEU A 10 14.38 25.37 -14.34
CA LEU A 10 13.54 25.64 -13.17
C LEU A 10 12.15 26.13 -13.59
N LEU A 11 12.06 26.96 -14.63
CA LEU A 11 10.78 27.38 -15.20
C LEU A 11 9.98 26.17 -15.69
N LYS A 12 10.59 25.26 -16.48
CA LYS A 12 9.93 24.03 -16.93
C LYS A 12 9.48 23.13 -15.77
N ILE A 13 10.30 23.02 -14.74
CA ILE A 13 9.94 22.27 -13.52
C ILE A 13 8.69 22.88 -12.87
N ILE A 14 8.60 24.22 -12.79
CA ILE A 14 7.47 24.94 -12.23
C ILE A 14 6.21 24.79 -13.09
N GLU A 15 6.34 24.78 -14.42
CA GLU A 15 5.24 24.53 -15.37
C GLU A 15 4.67 23.12 -15.22
N GLU A 16 5.53 22.12 -14.97
CA GLU A 16 5.13 20.74 -14.70
C GLU A 16 4.40 20.56 -13.36
N LEU A 17 4.43 21.56 -12.47
CA LEU A 17 3.71 21.52 -11.20
C LEU A 17 2.25 21.98 -11.37
N THR A 18 1.33 21.16 -10.84
CA THR A 18 -0.05 21.59 -10.58
C THR A 18 -0.08 22.76 -9.60
N ASP A 19 -1.14 23.57 -9.62
CA ASP A 19 -1.26 24.74 -8.71
C ASP A 19 -1.11 24.38 -7.23
N LYS A 20 -1.58 23.18 -6.84
CA LYS A 20 -1.44 22.65 -5.48
C LYS A 20 0.02 22.32 -5.15
N GLN A 21 0.77 21.73 -6.09
CA GLN A 21 2.18 21.42 -5.90
C GLN A 21 3.04 22.68 -5.91
N TYR A 22 2.73 23.63 -6.78
CA TYR A 22 3.40 24.93 -6.82
C TYR A 22 3.23 25.71 -5.51
N LYS A 23 2.01 25.78 -4.95
CA LYS A 23 1.78 26.40 -3.62
C LYS A 23 2.56 25.71 -2.50
N LYS A 24 2.68 24.38 -2.53
CA LYS A 24 3.52 23.63 -1.58
C LYS A 24 5.00 23.92 -1.75
N MET A 25 5.48 24.07 -2.99
CA MET A 25 6.87 24.43 -3.29
C MET A 25 7.20 25.79 -2.69
N LEU A 26 6.35 26.80 -2.91
CA LEU A 26 6.50 28.13 -2.31
C LEU A 26 6.51 28.11 -0.78
N ALA A 27 5.65 27.31 -0.16
CA ALA A 27 5.61 27.17 1.30
C ALA A 27 6.88 26.53 1.89
N LEU A 28 7.57 25.67 1.12
CA LEU A 28 8.80 25.01 1.53
C LEU A 28 10.07 25.82 1.23
N LEU A 29 9.98 26.84 0.37
CA LEU A 29 11.05 27.82 0.10
C LEU A 29 11.14 28.85 1.23
N LYS A 30 11.76 28.46 2.35
CA LYS A 30 11.89 29.33 3.54
C LYS A 30 12.77 30.57 3.33
N GLU A 31 13.71 30.47 2.41
CA GLU A 31 14.71 31.52 2.14
C GLU A 31 14.15 32.65 1.24
N VAL A 32 13.04 32.41 0.54
CA VAL A 32 12.35 33.46 -0.23
C VAL A 32 11.33 34.16 0.71
N PRO A 33 11.29 35.50 0.77
CA PRO A 33 10.33 36.22 1.60
C PRO A 33 8.86 35.97 1.22
N GLU A 34 7.96 35.91 2.21
CA GLU A 34 6.54 35.57 1.99
C GLU A 34 5.76 36.62 1.17
N GLY A 35 6.21 37.89 1.19
CA GLY A 35 5.64 38.94 0.34
C GLY A 35 5.94 38.72 -1.13
N GLU A 36 7.20 38.40 -1.44
CA GLU A 36 7.68 38.14 -2.81
C GLU A 36 7.04 36.87 -3.41
N LYS A 37 6.75 35.85 -2.60
CA LYS A 37 6.01 34.66 -3.08
C LYS A 37 4.57 34.94 -3.53
N LYS A 38 3.95 36.01 -3.01
CA LYS A 38 2.55 36.36 -3.28
C LYS A 38 2.41 37.36 -4.43
N GLU A 39 3.43 38.19 -4.63
CA GLU A 39 3.43 39.27 -5.62
C GLU A 39 4.16 38.88 -6.92
N THR A 40 5.04 37.88 -6.89
CA THR A 40 5.78 37.43 -8.07
C THR A 40 4.95 36.48 -8.92
N GLU A 41 4.88 36.75 -10.24
CA GLU A 41 4.22 35.86 -11.19
C GLU A 41 4.92 34.50 -11.31
N LYS A 42 4.17 33.47 -11.69
CA LYS A 42 4.67 32.09 -11.76
C LYS A 42 5.90 31.96 -12.70
N THR A 43 5.95 32.78 -13.75
CA THR A 43 7.02 32.86 -14.75
C THR A 43 8.30 33.50 -14.22
N ASP A 44 8.19 34.42 -13.26
CA ASP A 44 9.33 35.16 -12.70
C ASP A 44 9.89 34.52 -11.42
N MET A 45 9.18 33.52 -10.88
CA MET A 45 9.58 32.80 -9.68
C MET A 45 10.98 32.17 -9.76
N PRO A 46 11.47 31.64 -10.91
CA PRO A 46 12.85 31.19 -11.03
C PRO A 46 13.89 32.28 -10.70
N ASN A 47 13.66 33.53 -11.13
CA ASN A 47 14.57 34.65 -10.84
C ASN A 47 14.61 34.97 -9.35
N ALA A 48 13.45 35.03 -8.69
CA ALA A 48 13.37 35.24 -7.25
C ALA A 48 14.11 34.14 -6.47
N ILE A 49 13.92 32.86 -6.86
CA ILE A 49 14.59 31.73 -6.24
C ILE A 49 16.12 31.81 -6.41
N ILE A 50 16.59 32.07 -7.64
CA ILE A 50 18.02 32.14 -7.93
C ILE A 50 18.68 33.36 -7.27
N SER A 51 17.98 34.51 -7.21
CA SER A 51 18.48 35.72 -6.55
C SER A 51 18.72 35.52 -5.05
N HIS A 52 17.86 34.76 -4.36
CA HIS A 52 17.98 34.54 -2.91
C HIS A 52 18.90 33.36 -2.54
N LEU A 53 18.96 32.32 -3.36
CA LEU A 53 19.67 31.07 -3.05
C LEU A 53 20.95 30.86 -3.86
N GLY A 54 21.17 31.64 -4.91
CA GLY A 54 22.17 31.36 -5.94
C GLY A 54 21.83 30.11 -6.77
N MET A 55 22.58 29.86 -7.83
CA MET A 55 22.37 28.71 -8.72
C MET A 55 22.49 27.36 -7.97
N ASP A 56 23.59 27.10 -7.26
CA ASP A 56 23.81 25.82 -6.59
C ASP A 56 22.86 25.59 -5.39
N GLY A 57 22.57 26.67 -4.65
CA GLY A 57 21.62 26.63 -3.54
C GLY A 57 20.19 26.36 -4.02
N SER A 58 19.77 26.97 -5.13
CA SER A 58 18.46 26.73 -5.72
C SER A 58 18.32 25.33 -6.30
N VAL A 59 19.34 24.77 -6.97
CA VAL A 59 19.34 23.35 -7.41
C VAL A 59 19.13 22.40 -6.23
N THR A 60 19.88 22.61 -5.14
CA THR A 60 19.81 21.76 -3.94
C THR A 60 18.46 21.89 -3.24
N ALA A 61 17.97 23.12 -3.07
CA ALA A 61 16.68 23.41 -2.46
C ALA A 61 15.53 22.78 -3.25
N ILE A 62 15.52 22.95 -4.58
CA ILE A 62 14.47 22.41 -5.45
C ILE A 62 14.49 20.88 -5.45
N ASN A 63 15.66 20.24 -5.53
CA ASN A 63 15.72 18.77 -5.46
C ASN A 63 15.17 18.21 -4.14
N ARG A 64 15.48 18.86 -3.02
CA ARG A 64 14.90 18.51 -1.72
C ARG A 64 13.39 18.70 -1.72
N ILE A 65 12.91 19.86 -2.18
CA ILE A 65 11.48 20.20 -2.19
C ILE A 65 10.70 19.23 -3.10
N MET A 66 11.24 18.82 -4.24
CA MET A 66 10.61 17.83 -5.11
C MET A 66 10.51 16.45 -4.45
N SER A 67 11.43 16.11 -3.54
CA SER A 67 11.28 14.92 -2.69
C SER A 67 10.18 15.07 -1.64
N ASP A 68 9.98 16.27 -1.11
CA ASP A 68 8.95 16.57 -0.09
C ASP A 68 7.53 16.71 -0.71
N ILE A 69 7.42 17.02 -2.00
CA ILE A 69 6.16 17.10 -2.79
C ILE A 69 5.95 15.83 -3.66
N PRO A 70 6.44 14.67 -3.19
CA PRO A 70 6.76 13.44 -3.93
C PRO A 70 6.86 13.49 -5.48
N ARG A 71 7.44 14.52 -6.09
CA ARG A 71 7.69 14.63 -7.53
C ARG A 71 9.02 13.96 -7.94
N ARG A 72 9.10 12.65 -7.72
CA ARG A 72 10.23 11.80 -8.12
C ARG A 72 9.99 11.07 -9.45
N ASP A 73 9.01 11.52 -10.22
CA ASP A 73 8.70 10.99 -11.53
C ASP A 73 9.80 11.30 -12.56
N LYS A 74 9.78 10.53 -13.67
CA LYS A 74 10.80 10.62 -14.72
C LYS A 74 10.87 12.01 -15.36
N ALA A 75 9.76 12.74 -15.48
CA ALA A 75 9.74 14.05 -16.10
C ALA A 75 10.57 15.06 -15.29
N ILE A 76 10.29 15.17 -13.99
CA ILE A 76 11.03 16.07 -13.09
C ILE A 76 12.48 15.61 -12.87
N GLN A 77 12.71 14.30 -12.71
CA GLN A 77 14.07 13.78 -12.52
C GLN A 77 14.94 13.97 -13.77
N SER A 78 14.41 13.79 -14.98
CA SER A 78 15.17 14.03 -16.21
C SER A 78 15.64 15.49 -16.35
N LEU A 79 14.90 16.44 -15.79
CA LEU A 79 15.24 17.87 -15.78
C LEU A 79 16.25 18.22 -14.67
N LEU A 80 16.15 17.61 -13.48
CA LEU A 80 17.00 17.91 -12.32
C LEU A 80 18.37 17.24 -12.36
N GLN A 81 18.45 15.98 -12.81
CA GLN A 81 19.66 15.15 -12.73
C GLN A 81 20.90 15.77 -13.40
N PRO A 82 20.81 16.48 -14.54
CA PRO A 82 21.96 17.16 -15.14
C PRO A 82 22.65 18.16 -14.19
N PHE A 83 21.90 18.84 -13.31
CA PHE A 83 22.39 19.91 -12.46
C PHE A 83 22.89 19.44 -11.08
N LEU A 84 22.58 18.20 -10.65
CA LEU A 84 22.96 17.68 -9.32
C LEU A 84 24.44 17.28 -9.20
N ASN A 85 25.18 17.23 -10.31
CA ASN A 85 26.57 16.75 -10.35
C ASN A 85 27.65 17.84 -10.08
N LEU A 86 27.27 19.07 -9.71
CA LEU A 86 28.25 20.14 -9.43
C LEU A 86 28.79 20.17 -7.98
N GLY A 87 28.20 19.42 -7.04
CA GLY A 87 28.56 19.51 -5.61
C GLY A 87 29.75 18.67 -5.13
N ASN A 88 30.34 17.79 -5.97
CA ASN A 88 31.30 16.76 -5.52
C ASN A 88 32.73 16.91 -6.09
N LEU A 89 33.24 18.14 -6.21
CA LEU A 89 34.67 18.39 -6.46
C LEU A 89 35.34 19.32 -5.43
N GLY A 90 34.67 19.64 -4.31
CA GLY A 90 35.14 20.66 -3.36
C GLY A 90 35.56 20.19 -1.96
N ASN A 91 35.55 18.89 -1.62
CA ASN A 91 35.91 18.46 -0.26
C ASN A 91 36.74 17.16 -0.23
N VAL A 92 37.99 17.26 -0.71
CA VAL A 92 39.07 16.36 -0.29
C VAL A 92 39.90 17.09 0.77
N LYS A 93 39.60 16.84 2.04
CA LYS A 93 40.53 17.09 3.15
C LYS A 93 40.78 15.78 3.90
N GLY A 94 41.80 15.07 3.46
CA GLY A 94 42.87 14.58 4.33
C GLY A 94 42.60 13.37 5.23
N THR A 95 42.41 12.19 4.65
CA THR A 95 42.85 10.96 5.33
C THR A 95 44.39 10.89 5.29
N LYS A 96 45.03 11.23 6.41
CA LYS A 96 46.44 10.90 6.63
C LYS A 96 46.55 9.43 7.05
N ARG A 97 47.33 8.70 6.25
CA ARG A 97 47.76 7.31 6.41
C ARG A 97 48.68 7.14 7.61
N LYS A 98 48.60 5.97 8.24
CA LYS A 98 49.68 5.00 8.57
C LYS A 98 48.98 3.83 9.28
N GLY A 99 48.97 2.58 8.82
CA GLY A 99 49.99 1.85 8.08
C GLY A 99 50.68 0.87 9.04
N GLU A 100 50.30 -0.41 8.91
CA GLU A 100 51.10 -1.63 9.15
C GLU A 100 51.74 -1.82 10.55
N GLY A 101 51.68 -2.97 11.23
CA GLY A 101 51.19 -4.30 10.93
C GLY A 101 51.53 -5.23 12.11
N LEU A 102 50.97 -6.45 12.05
CA LEU A 102 51.56 -7.72 12.54
C LEU A 102 52.05 -7.81 14.01
N ASN A 103 51.31 -8.51 14.86
CA ASN A 103 51.58 -9.92 15.17
C ASN A 103 50.78 -10.45 16.38
N GLU A 104 50.25 -11.65 16.16
CA GLU A 104 50.19 -12.81 17.06
C GLU A 104 49.55 -12.71 18.47
N ALA A 105 48.51 -13.54 18.62
CA ALA A 105 47.97 -14.12 19.84
C ALA A 105 49.09 -14.84 20.67
N PRO A 106 48.87 -15.37 21.91
CA PRO A 106 47.59 -15.86 22.42
C PRO A 106 47.34 -15.83 23.96
N ALA A 107 46.13 -16.30 24.30
CA ALA A 107 45.79 -17.16 25.45
C ALA A 107 45.74 -16.63 26.91
N ALA A 108 44.70 -17.14 27.57
CA ALA A 108 44.62 -17.62 28.96
C ALA A 108 44.11 -16.67 30.08
N GLU A 109 42.88 -16.99 30.49
CA GLU A 109 42.47 -17.41 31.84
C GLU A 109 42.44 -16.45 33.05
N LYS A 110 41.29 -16.57 33.77
CA LYS A 110 41.09 -16.50 35.24
C LYS A 110 41.11 -15.07 35.85
N LYS A 111 40.26 -14.67 36.81
CA LYS A 111 39.42 -15.39 37.79
C LYS A 111 38.48 -14.40 38.51
N LYS A 112 37.27 -14.88 38.84
CA LYS A 112 36.48 -14.75 40.10
C LYS A 112 36.30 -13.40 40.81
N LYS A 113 35.03 -13.09 41.14
CA LYS A 113 34.42 -13.18 42.49
C LYS A 113 32.91 -12.83 42.40
N THR A 114 31.98 -13.78 42.46
CA THR A 114 31.22 -14.24 43.66
C THR A 114 30.63 -13.13 44.54
N SER A 115 29.30 -12.96 44.50
CA SER A 115 28.41 -13.21 45.66
C SER A 115 26.92 -13.04 45.27
N LYS A 116 26.13 -13.99 45.77
CA LYS A 116 24.65 -14.10 45.91
C LYS A 116 24.42 -14.35 47.43
N PRO A 117 23.22 -14.54 48.01
CA PRO A 117 21.82 -14.42 47.51
C PRO A 117 20.82 -13.79 48.54
N GLY A 118 19.53 -13.75 48.14
CA GLY A 118 18.34 -13.84 49.03
C GLY A 118 17.68 -12.49 49.35
N THR A 119 16.35 -12.31 49.45
CA THR A 119 15.24 -13.24 49.70
C THR A 119 13.91 -12.61 49.26
N GLN A 120 12.85 -13.43 49.29
CA GLN A 120 11.53 -13.41 48.65
C GLN A 120 10.44 -12.53 49.29
N LYS A 121 9.26 -12.57 48.64
CA LYS A 121 7.85 -12.35 49.09
C LYS A 121 7.23 -11.01 48.65
N GLU A 122 5.96 -10.90 48.24
CA GLU A 122 4.84 -11.85 48.12
C GLU A 122 3.76 -11.27 47.16
N ASN A 123 2.82 -12.14 46.78
CA ASN A 123 1.65 -11.94 45.90
C ASN A 123 0.68 -10.83 46.35
N GLU A 124 -0.08 -10.27 45.39
CA GLU A 124 -1.51 -10.01 45.57
C GLU A 124 -2.28 -10.03 44.23
N ASP A 125 -3.46 -10.63 44.29
CA ASP A 125 -4.35 -11.09 43.22
C ASP A 125 -5.72 -10.42 43.44
N ILE A 126 -6.25 -9.61 42.51
CA ILE A 126 -7.68 -9.21 42.54
C ILE A 126 -8.22 -9.05 41.12
N ASN A 127 -9.02 -10.02 40.69
CA ASN A 127 -10.15 -9.84 39.77
C ASN A 127 -11.21 -8.95 40.43
N GLN A 128 -11.72 -7.92 39.73
CA GLN A 128 -13.14 -7.53 39.84
C GLN A 128 -13.58 -6.57 38.72
N VAL A 129 -14.55 -7.04 37.94
CA VAL A 129 -15.48 -6.24 37.14
C VAL A 129 -16.57 -5.70 38.07
N PRO A 130 -17.11 -4.51 37.81
CA PRO A 130 -18.54 -4.31 38.01
C PRO A 130 -19.23 -3.91 36.71
N LYS A 131 -20.26 -4.69 36.37
CA LYS A 131 -21.37 -4.27 35.51
C LYS A 131 -22.21 -3.26 36.29
N LYS A 132 -22.56 -2.11 35.71
CA LYS A 132 -23.91 -1.53 35.88
C LYS A 132 -24.26 -0.51 34.77
N ALA A 133 -25.48 -0.72 34.30
CA ALA A 133 -26.40 0.01 33.43
C ALA A 133 -26.08 1.41 32.89
N LEU A 134 -26.49 1.59 31.63
CA LEU A 134 -26.77 2.85 30.94
C LEU A 134 -27.75 3.74 31.72
N SER A 135 -27.50 5.06 31.66
CA SER A 135 -28.53 6.09 31.78
C SER A 135 -28.32 7.11 30.68
N VAL A 136 -29.30 7.20 29.78
CA VAL A 136 -29.44 8.24 28.76
C VAL A 136 -30.07 9.45 29.45
N ARG A 137 -29.29 10.52 29.64
CA ARG A 137 -29.69 11.94 29.64
C ARG A 137 -28.51 12.77 30.15
N ASP A 138 -28.47 14.01 29.67
CA ASP A 138 -27.65 15.12 30.18
C ASP A 138 -26.24 15.28 29.60
N PHE A 139 -26.15 15.74 28.35
CA PHE A 139 -25.00 16.56 27.90
C PHE A 139 -25.40 17.53 26.77
N PHE A 140 -26.27 18.51 27.06
CA PHE A 140 -26.29 19.78 26.33
C PHE A 140 -26.80 20.92 27.24
N PRO A 141 -25.97 21.94 27.47
CA PRO A 141 -26.46 23.31 27.42
C PRO A 141 -25.74 24.01 26.26
N GLY A 142 -26.49 24.30 25.19
CA GLY A 142 -26.02 25.20 24.13
C GLY A 142 -26.15 26.65 24.59
N PRO A 143 -25.29 27.59 24.13
CA PRO A 143 -25.59 29.00 24.21
C PRO A 143 -26.58 29.41 23.11
N LYS A 144 -27.59 30.22 23.49
CA LYS A 144 -28.43 31.00 22.57
C LYS A 144 -27.65 32.24 22.10
N MET A 145 -28.02 32.73 20.91
CA MET A 145 -27.88 34.09 20.31
C MET A 145 -27.55 33.92 18.82
N GLY A 146 -28.18 34.53 17.82
CA GLY A 146 -29.28 35.49 17.76
C GLY A 146 -29.81 35.51 16.31
N VAL A 147 -31.04 35.96 16.16
CA VAL A 147 -31.76 36.08 14.88
C VAL A 147 -31.15 37.20 14.03
N ASN A 148 -31.00 36.96 12.73
CA ASN A 148 -31.19 38.00 11.72
C ASN A 148 -31.83 37.36 10.47
N VAL A 149 -32.97 37.94 10.08
CA VAL A 149 -33.78 37.63 8.90
C VAL A 149 -33.64 38.81 7.93
N LEU A 150 -33.89 38.52 6.65
CA LEU A 150 -33.96 39.34 5.43
C LEU A 150 -32.66 39.36 4.60
N GLY A 151 -32.67 39.04 3.30
CA GLY A 151 -33.77 38.88 2.36
C GLY A 151 -33.42 37.93 1.19
N SER A 152 -34.48 37.43 0.58
CA SER A 152 -34.53 36.57 -0.61
C SER A 152 -34.41 37.37 -1.89
N GLU A 153 -33.62 36.91 -2.87
CA GLU A 153 -33.97 36.99 -4.30
C GLU A 153 -33.55 35.71 -5.02
N ASN A 154 -34.49 35.16 -5.78
CA ASN A 154 -34.43 33.92 -6.54
C ASN A 154 -33.50 34.03 -7.76
N MET A 155 -32.81 32.94 -8.14
CA MET A 155 -32.84 32.43 -9.53
C MET A 155 -32.36 30.97 -9.65
N ASN A 156 -33.23 30.19 -10.30
CA ASN A 156 -33.08 28.91 -11.00
C ASN A 156 -32.58 27.66 -10.26
N CYS A 157 -33.59 26.90 -9.82
CA CYS A 157 -33.55 25.47 -9.53
C CYS A 157 -33.46 24.62 -10.81
N HIS A 158 -32.37 23.89 -10.97
CA HIS A 158 -32.35 22.63 -11.71
C HIS A 158 -31.90 21.49 -10.78
N SER A 159 -32.89 20.75 -10.29
CA SER A 159 -32.87 19.35 -9.86
C SER A 159 -31.61 18.77 -9.18
N SER A 160 -31.65 18.59 -7.85
CA SER A 160 -31.19 17.37 -7.13
C SER A 160 -31.73 17.37 -5.69
N PRO A 161 -32.00 16.21 -5.06
CA PRO A 161 -32.58 16.16 -3.72
C PRO A 161 -31.57 16.64 -2.67
N SER A 162 -32.06 17.44 -1.74
CA SER A 162 -31.38 18.04 -0.58
C SER A 162 -30.91 16.98 0.44
N SER A 163 -29.97 16.13 0.05
CA SER A 163 -29.26 15.25 0.96
C SER A 163 -28.06 16.02 1.50
N GLY A 164 -28.07 16.40 2.78
CA GLY A 164 -26.91 16.96 3.48
C GLY A 164 -25.73 15.97 3.63
N ILE A 165 -25.72 14.89 2.85
CA ILE A 165 -24.75 13.80 2.84
C ILE A 165 -24.15 13.70 1.43
N LEU A 166 -22.83 13.76 1.36
CA LEU A 166 -22.01 13.51 0.17
C LEU A 166 -21.60 12.04 0.09
N THR A 167 -21.40 11.55 -1.14
CA THR A 167 -20.63 10.33 -1.36
C THR A 167 -19.14 10.62 -1.15
N ILE A 168 -18.34 9.59 -0.85
CA ILE A 168 -16.90 9.73 -0.64
C ILE A 168 -16.22 10.14 -1.95
N ASN A 169 -16.67 9.65 -3.10
CA ASN A 169 -16.14 10.09 -4.38
C ASN A 169 -16.42 11.58 -4.63
N ASP A 170 -17.64 12.04 -4.39
CA ASP A 170 -17.99 13.47 -4.57
C ASP A 170 -17.20 14.37 -3.63
N LEU A 171 -17.01 13.93 -2.37
CA LEU A 171 -16.17 14.63 -1.40
C LEU A 171 -14.73 14.81 -1.91
N LYS A 172 -14.15 13.81 -2.56
CA LYS A 172 -12.79 13.89 -3.11
C LYS A 172 -12.70 14.77 -4.35
N GLN A 173 -13.68 14.66 -5.25
CA GLN A 173 -13.69 15.41 -6.50
C GLN A 173 -13.96 16.90 -6.28
N HIS A 174 -14.84 17.23 -5.33
CA HIS A 174 -15.39 18.57 -5.19
C HIS A 174 -15.10 19.22 -3.83
N GLY A 175 -14.48 18.50 -2.90
CA GLY A 175 -14.26 18.98 -1.54
C GLY A 175 -15.55 19.02 -0.73
N ASN A 176 -15.58 19.88 0.31
CA ASN A 176 -16.75 20.04 1.17
C ASN A 176 -17.08 21.52 1.50
N PRO A 177 -17.37 22.36 0.49
CA PRO A 177 -17.65 23.78 0.71
C PRO A 177 -18.94 24.00 1.54
N GLU A 178 -19.92 23.11 1.40
CA GLU A 178 -21.24 23.22 2.05
C GLU A 178 -21.29 22.55 3.45
N GLY A 179 -20.16 22.00 3.93
CA GLY A 179 -20.11 21.36 5.24
C GLY A 179 -20.99 20.10 5.37
N ARG A 180 -21.27 19.42 4.25
CA ARG A 180 -22.06 18.18 4.19
C ARG A 180 -21.35 17.03 4.92
N GLY A 181 -22.14 16.08 5.39
CA GLY A 181 -21.64 14.86 6.03
C GLY A 181 -21.27 13.78 5.01
N ILE A 182 -20.65 12.70 5.48
CA ILE A 182 -20.43 11.46 4.72
C ILE A 182 -20.86 10.26 5.56
N LYS A 183 -21.32 9.20 4.92
CA LYS A 183 -21.61 7.92 5.57
C LYS A 183 -20.73 6.82 5.01
N GLY A 184 -20.45 5.79 5.79
CA GLY A 184 -19.66 4.67 5.32
C GLY A 184 -19.52 3.53 6.32
N LYS A 185 -19.04 2.40 5.82
CA LYS A 185 -18.58 1.24 6.59
C LYS A 185 -17.15 1.48 7.08
N ILE A 186 -16.88 1.22 8.34
CA ILE A 186 -15.50 1.20 8.87
C ILE A 186 -14.87 -0.15 8.51
N LEU A 187 -13.81 -0.16 7.71
CA LEU A 187 -13.12 -1.39 7.31
C LEU A 187 -11.93 -1.72 8.20
N GLN A 188 -11.23 -0.71 8.69
CA GLN A 188 -10.13 -0.87 9.64
C GLN A 188 -10.05 0.29 10.62
N LYS A 189 -9.52 -0.01 11.80
CA LYS A 189 -9.25 0.94 12.89
C LYS A 189 -7.82 0.76 13.39
N SER A 190 -7.04 1.85 13.41
CA SER A 190 -5.69 1.83 13.97
C SER A 190 -5.70 1.72 15.49
N ARG A 191 -4.54 1.50 16.11
CA ARG A 191 -4.37 1.73 17.55
C ARG A 191 -4.53 3.23 17.89
N GLU A 192 -4.79 3.51 19.16
CA GLU A 192 -4.63 4.86 19.72
C GLU A 192 -3.18 5.33 19.52
N ILE A 193 -3.03 6.56 19.06
CA ILE A 193 -1.76 7.24 18.82
C ILE A 193 -1.74 8.47 19.73
N GLN A 194 -0.71 8.56 20.57
CA GLN A 194 -0.47 9.76 21.36
C GLN A 194 0.28 10.78 20.51
N TYR A 195 -0.14 12.04 20.57
CA TYR A 195 0.53 13.15 19.92
C TYR A 195 0.51 14.39 20.80
N LYS A 196 1.51 15.26 20.66
CA LYS A 196 1.48 16.59 21.27
C LYS A 196 0.90 17.58 20.27
N ASN A 197 -0.07 18.39 20.71
CA ASN A 197 -0.57 19.49 19.88
C ASN A 197 0.39 20.68 19.92
N SER A 198 0.09 21.73 19.14
CA SER A 198 0.85 22.99 19.12
C SER A 198 1.05 23.62 20.51
N ASN A 199 0.15 23.33 21.44
CA ASN A 199 0.17 23.86 22.81
C ASN A 199 0.90 22.92 23.78
N GLY A 200 1.64 21.92 23.28
CA GLY A 200 2.39 20.95 24.07
C GLY A 200 1.54 19.90 24.81
N ARG A 201 0.21 19.95 24.70
CA ARG A 201 -0.69 19.02 25.39
C ARG A 201 -0.68 17.66 24.70
N SER A 202 -0.51 16.60 25.49
CA SER A 202 -0.66 15.23 25.02
C SER A 202 -2.13 14.93 24.73
N ASN A 203 -2.41 14.46 23.52
CA ASN A 203 -3.73 14.11 23.04
C ASN A 203 -3.68 12.72 22.39
N VAL A 204 -4.84 12.13 22.18
CA VAL A 204 -4.99 10.83 21.51
C VAL A 204 -5.75 11.01 20.22
N MET A 205 -5.29 10.35 19.17
CA MET A 205 -6.01 10.19 17.92
C MET A 205 -5.92 8.74 17.45
N PHE A 206 -6.73 8.38 16.47
CA PHE A 206 -6.62 7.11 15.74
C PHE A 206 -7.15 7.29 14.33
N PHE A 207 -6.85 6.32 13.47
CA PHE A 207 -7.26 6.33 12.07
C PHE A 207 -8.32 5.29 11.81
N LEU A 208 -9.24 5.61 10.91
CA LEU A 208 -10.18 4.67 10.31
C LEU A 208 -9.98 4.63 8.80
N SER A 209 -10.23 3.49 8.19
CA SER A 209 -10.59 3.45 6.77
C SER A 209 -12.09 3.32 6.65
N LEU A 210 -12.70 4.26 5.94
CA LEU A 210 -14.13 4.35 5.70
C LEU A 210 -14.41 4.09 4.23
N ALA A 211 -15.48 3.37 3.90
CA ALA A 211 -15.90 3.15 2.52
C ALA A 211 -17.42 3.25 2.36
N ASP A 212 -17.85 3.76 1.22
CA ASP A 212 -19.25 3.78 0.79
C ASP A 212 -19.38 3.05 -0.56
N GLU A 213 -20.52 3.20 -1.21
CA GLU A 213 -20.80 2.56 -2.50
C GLU A 213 -19.89 3.08 -3.64
N THR A 214 -19.25 4.24 -3.45
CA THR A 214 -18.54 4.99 -4.50
C THR A 214 -17.02 4.94 -4.35
N ASP A 215 -16.48 5.11 -3.14
CA ASP A 215 -15.05 5.09 -2.87
C ASP A 215 -14.76 4.89 -1.37
N CYS A 216 -13.47 4.95 -1.00
CA CYS A 216 -12.98 4.84 0.37
C CYS A 216 -12.08 6.01 0.74
N ILE A 217 -12.01 6.34 2.03
CA ILE A 217 -11.24 7.47 2.54
C ILE A 217 -10.61 7.17 3.90
N LYS A 218 -9.46 7.80 4.15
CA LYS A 218 -8.81 7.77 5.45
C LYS A 218 -9.43 8.82 6.35
N VAL A 219 -9.80 8.42 7.57
CA VAL A 219 -10.40 9.29 8.57
C VAL A 219 -9.50 9.39 9.79
N ASN A 220 -9.06 10.59 10.12
CA ASN A 220 -8.35 10.91 11.35
C ASN A 220 -9.35 11.31 12.44
N VAL A 221 -9.46 10.51 13.49
CA VAL A 221 -10.37 10.75 14.60
C VAL A 221 -9.59 11.26 15.80
N TYR A 222 -9.91 12.47 16.24
CA TYR A 222 -9.33 13.10 17.41
C TYR A 222 -10.21 12.88 18.64
N GLY A 223 -9.59 12.50 19.76
CA GLY A 223 -10.25 12.19 21.02
C GLY A 223 -10.34 10.70 21.31
N LYS A 224 -10.06 10.32 22.56
CA LYS A 224 -10.05 8.91 23.01
C LYS A 224 -11.45 8.35 23.21
N GLU A 225 -12.40 9.21 23.58
CA GLU A 225 -13.78 8.85 23.85
C GLU A 225 -14.44 8.12 22.67
N LYS A 226 -14.06 8.50 21.44
CA LYS A 226 -14.60 7.95 20.20
C LYS A 226 -14.10 6.54 19.87
N TYR A 227 -12.97 6.16 20.44
CA TYR A 227 -12.31 4.89 20.13
C TYR A 227 -13.15 3.66 20.54
N LYS A 228 -13.88 3.79 21.65
CA LYS A 228 -14.63 2.68 22.27
C LYS A 228 -15.87 2.27 21.49
N TYR A 229 -16.57 3.20 20.84
CA TYR A 229 -17.87 2.93 20.22
C TYR A 229 -17.83 2.89 18.68
N LEU A 230 -16.72 3.26 18.05
CA LEU A 230 -16.53 3.09 16.60
C LEU A 230 -15.96 1.71 16.32
N GLU A 231 -16.76 0.86 15.68
CA GLU A 231 -16.45 -0.55 15.46
C GLU A 231 -16.16 -0.87 14.00
N GLU A 232 -15.17 -1.73 13.75
CA GLU A 232 -14.90 -2.28 12.42
C GLU A 232 -16.10 -3.14 11.97
N GLY A 233 -16.47 -3.03 10.70
CA GLY A 233 -17.63 -3.70 10.11
C GLY A 233 -18.95 -2.94 10.25
N SER A 234 -19.01 -1.94 11.13
CA SER A 234 -20.20 -1.12 11.39
C SER A 234 -20.27 0.14 10.52
N PHE A 235 -21.47 0.72 10.42
CA PHE A 235 -21.79 1.81 9.50
C PHE A 235 -22.13 3.09 10.26
N TYR A 236 -21.49 4.20 9.88
CA TYR A 236 -21.64 5.47 10.56
C TYR A 236 -21.78 6.63 9.57
N LEU A 237 -22.55 7.63 9.97
CA LEU A 237 -22.62 8.97 9.39
C LEU A 237 -21.73 9.90 10.22
N PHE A 238 -20.89 10.67 9.53
CA PHE A 238 -20.04 11.71 10.07
C PHE A 238 -20.49 13.06 9.50
N SER A 239 -20.64 14.08 10.35
CA SER A 239 -20.97 15.46 9.93
C SER A 239 -20.16 16.47 10.72
N GLY A 240 -20.08 17.71 10.23
CA GLY A 240 -19.15 18.70 10.79
C GLY A 240 -17.70 18.25 10.63
N LEU A 241 -17.37 17.71 9.45
CA LEU A 241 -16.08 17.14 9.12
C LEU A 241 -15.16 18.19 8.47
N ILE A 242 -13.87 18.08 8.73
CA ILE A 242 -12.83 18.87 8.05
C ILE A 242 -12.20 17.97 7.00
N PHE A 243 -12.20 18.41 5.74
CA PHE A 243 -11.62 17.65 4.64
C PHE A 243 -10.36 18.36 4.12
N GLU A 244 -9.23 17.70 4.23
CA GLU A 244 -7.92 18.22 3.80
C GLU A 244 -7.10 17.09 3.20
N GLU A 245 -6.55 17.30 2.00
CA GLU A 245 -5.60 16.36 1.36
C GLU A 245 -6.10 14.90 1.28
N ASP A 246 -7.35 14.70 0.86
CA ASP A 246 -7.99 13.37 0.78
C ASP A 246 -8.10 12.64 2.14
N VAL A 247 -8.02 13.40 3.23
CA VAL A 247 -8.20 12.92 4.59
C VAL A 247 -9.35 13.66 5.26
N VAL A 248 -10.24 12.90 5.89
CA VAL A 248 -11.31 13.44 6.72
C VAL A 248 -10.82 13.53 8.16
N LYS A 249 -10.97 14.68 8.79
CA LYS A 249 -10.65 14.91 10.20
C LYS A 249 -11.95 15.06 11.00
N ILE A 250 -12.08 14.22 12.02
CA ILE A 250 -13.21 14.20 12.97
C ILE A 250 -12.74 14.77 14.29
N THR A 251 -13.29 15.92 14.67
CA THR A 251 -12.88 16.69 15.84
C THR A 251 -13.95 16.65 16.94
N GLY A 252 -13.78 17.42 18.01
CA GLY A 252 -14.80 17.59 19.05
C GLY A 252 -16.10 18.24 18.57
N ARG A 253 -16.09 18.96 17.43
CA ARG A 253 -17.29 19.58 16.85
C ARG A 253 -18.06 18.67 15.91
N SER A 254 -17.44 17.57 15.47
CA SER A 254 -18.04 16.64 14.54
C SER A 254 -19.11 15.80 15.23
N ARG A 255 -20.21 15.51 14.53
CA ARG A 255 -21.26 14.61 15.02
C ARG A 255 -21.14 13.27 14.32
N ILE A 256 -21.31 12.20 15.08
CA ILE A 256 -21.26 10.82 14.59
C ILE A 256 -22.59 10.17 14.95
N GLY A 257 -23.23 9.54 13.97
CA GLY A 257 -24.42 8.71 14.17
C GLY A 257 -24.23 7.35 13.52
N GLN A 258 -24.80 6.30 14.08
CA GLN A 258 -24.90 5.02 13.39
C GLN A 258 -25.88 5.16 12.22
N CYS A 259 -25.63 4.47 11.11
CA CYS A 259 -26.52 4.50 9.95
C CYS A 259 -26.83 3.08 9.44
N PRO A 260 -27.84 2.93 8.56
CA PRO A 260 -28.15 1.65 7.93
C PRO A 260 -26.97 1.08 7.15
N LYS A 261 -27.00 -0.23 6.93
CA LYS A 261 -26.02 -0.95 6.11
C LYS A 261 -25.97 -0.38 4.69
N LEU A 262 -24.76 -0.19 4.19
CA LEU A 262 -24.47 0.22 2.82
C LEU A 262 -23.92 -0.99 2.05
N ASP A 263 -24.19 -1.05 0.75
CA ASP A 263 -23.66 -2.08 -0.13
C ASP A 263 -22.32 -1.64 -0.72
N VAL A 264 -21.26 -1.80 0.06
CA VAL A 264 -19.90 -1.39 -0.33
C VAL A 264 -19.31 -2.47 -1.26
N PRO A 265 -18.94 -2.13 -2.51
CA PRO A 265 -18.33 -3.08 -3.42
C PRO A 265 -17.04 -3.67 -2.85
N LEU A 266 -16.81 -4.97 -3.09
CA LEU A 266 -15.64 -5.70 -2.58
C LEU A 266 -14.32 -5.00 -2.96
N GLU A 267 -14.23 -4.45 -4.17
CA GLU A 267 -13.05 -3.72 -4.65
C GLU A 267 -12.76 -2.47 -3.81
N VAL A 268 -13.81 -1.74 -3.41
CA VAL A 268 -13.72 -0.55 -2.56
C VAL A 268 -13.35 -0.96 -1.13
N GLU A 269 -13.89 -2.07 -0.61
CA GLU A 269 -13.46 -2.58 0.70
C GLU A 269 -11.96 -2.92 0.73
N GLU A 270 -11.47 -3.56 -0.33
CA GLU A 270 -10.04 -3.88 -0.45
C GLU A 270 -9.19 -2.62 -0.58
N LYS A 271 -9.65 -1.62 -1.32
CA LYS A 271 -9.01 -0.31 -1.43
C LYS A 271 -8.95 0.37 -0.06
N ALA A 272 -10.04 0.34 0.71
CA ALA A 272 -10.12 0.91 2.06
C ALA A 272 -9.14 0.24 3.03
N LYS A 273 -9.05 -1.10 3.00
CA LYS A 273 -8.09 -1.85 3.83
C LYS A 273 -6.63 -1.50 3.51
N ARG A 274 -6.31 -1.11 2.27
CA ARG A 274 -4.95 -0.68 1.91
C ARG A 274 -4.60 0.71 2.46
N LEU A 275 -5.57 1.53 2.87
CA LEU A 275 -5.31 2.88 3.38
C LEU A 275 -4.59 2.89 4.74
N LEU A 276 -4.86 1.90 5.61
CA LEU A 276 -4.19 1.77 6.91
C LEU A 276 -3.22 0.59 6.96
N SER A 277 -3.30 -0.33 6.01
CA SER A 277 -2.43 -1.49 5.89
C SER A 277 -1.89 -1.61 4.46
N PRO A 278 -0.97 -0.71 4.04
CA PRO A 278 -0.39 -0.76 2.71
C PRO A 278 0.36 -2.08 2.49
N ILE A 279 0.31 -2.60 1.27
CA ILE A 279 1.01 -3.83 0.90
C ILE A 279 2.48 -3.49 0.69
N SER A 280 3.35 -4.18 1.43
CA SER A 280 4.79 -4.15 1.25
C SER A 280 5.23 -5.32 0.39
N SER A 281 6.31 -5.12 -0.38
CA SER A 281 7.02 -6.24 -0.99
C SER A 281 7.64 -7.13 0.09
N ILE A 282 7.97 -8.37 -0.24
CA ILE A 282 8.64 -9.29 0.69
C ILE A 282 10.02 -8.77 1.08
N ALA A 283 10.77 -8.15 0.17
CA ALA A 283 12.05 -7.53 0.49
C ALA A 283 11.89 -6.38 1.51
N GLU A 284 10.90 -5.51 1.31
CA GLU A 284 10.57 -4.45 2.28
C GLU A 284 10.14 -5.04 3.63
N ALA A 285 9.29 -6.08 3.61
CA ALA A 285 8.82 -6.76 4.81
C ALA A 285 9.98 -7.27 5.68
N LYS A 286 11.07 -7.75 5.06
CA LYS A 286 12.29 -8.19 5.76
C LYS A 286 13.11 -7.04 6.34
N ALA A 287 13.05 -5.86 5.74
CA ALA A 287 13.81 -4.69 6.17
C ALA A 287 13.24 -4.05 7.44
N PHE A 288 11.93 -4.19 7.70
CA PHE A 288 11.29 -3.65 8.91
C PHE A 288 11.88 -4.22 10.20
N ASP A 289 11.77 -3.45 11.29
CA ASP A 289 12.17 -3.87 12.63
C ASP A 289 11.35 -5.06 13.15
N SER A 290 11.91 -5.78 14.12
CA SER A 290 11.12 -6.76 14.87
C SER A 290 9.88 -6.09 15.46
N ASP A 291 8.78 -6.83 15.50
CA ASP A 291 7.49 -6.40 16.03
C ASP A 291 6.73 -5.36 15.19
N ALA A 292 7.30 -4.90 14.08
CA ALA A 292 6.58 -4.10 13.09
C ALA A 292 5.41 -4.89 12.48
N PHE A 293 4.34 -4.18 12.11
CA PHE A 293 3.19 -4.77 11.42
C PHE A 293 3.27 -4.50 9.93
N VAL A 294 3.19 -5.55 9.13
CA VAL A 294 3.29 -5.50 7.67
C VAL A 294 2.09 -6.20 7.03
N THR A 295 1.76 -5.79 5.81
CA THR A 295 0.82 -6.51 4.94
C THR A 295 1.59 -6.96 3.73
N VAL A 296 1.45 -8.22 3.35
CA VAL A 296 2.16 -8.77 2.19
C VAL A 296 1.17 -9.42 1.23
N LYS A 297 1.51 -9.38 -0.05
CA LYS A 297 0.86 -10.13 -1.12
C LYS A 297 1.87 -11.10 -1.70
N GLY A 298 1.49 -12.34 -1.92
CA GLY A 298 2.39 -13.32 -2.53
C GLY A 298 1.68 -14.58 -2.96
N ILE A 299 2.39 -15.41 -3.73
CA ILE A 299 1.96 -16.74 -4.14
C ILE A 299 2.44 -17.74 -3.08
N VAL A 300 1.54 -18.62 -2.63
CA VAL A 300 1.89 -19.71 -1.72
C VAL A 300 2.73 -20.74 -2.49
N ILE A 301 4.02 -20.86 -2.16
CA ILE A 301 4.92 -21.84 -2.78
C ILE A 301 5.11 -23.11 -1.94
N SER A 302 4.92 -22.99 -0.63
CA SER A 302 5.00 -24.12 0.31
C SER A 302 3.93 -23.98 1.40
N ASP A 303 3.50 -25.12 1.94
CA ASP A 303 2.55 -25.21 3.05
C ASP A 303 2.95 -26.37 3.95
N SER A 304 3.22 -26.08 5.23
CA SER A 304 3.65 -27.09 6.20
C SER A 304 2.54 -28.04 6.64
N GLY A 305 1.29 -27.79 6.23
CA GLY A 305 0.10 -28.39 6.83
C GLY A 305 -0.14 -27.92 8.26
N MET A 306 -1.26 -28.36 8.83
CA MET A 306 -1.64 -28.06 10.21
C MET A 306 -0.77 -28.86 11.19
N GLN A 307 -0.15 -28.16 12.13
CA GLN A 307 0.68 -28.73 13.20
C GLN A 307 0.13 -28.36 14.57
N LYS A 308 0.33 -29.23 15.57
CA LYS A 308 -0.03 -28.96 16.96
C LYS A 308 1.23 -28.83 17.81
N ILE A 309 1.49 -27.63 18.32
CA ILE A 309 2.69 -27.32 19.11
C ILE A 309 2.31 -27.16 20.58
N LYS A 310 3.10 -27.73 21.49
CA LYS A 310 2.91 -27.52 22.93
C LYS A 310 3.33 -26.09 23.28
N SER A 311 2.40 -25.29 23.80
CA SER A 311 2.69 -23.98 24.38
C SER A 311 3.31 -24.15 25.76
N THR A 312 4.45 -23.51 25.98
CA THR A 312 5.08 -23.39 27.30
C THR A 312 4.25 -22.54 28.25
N GLU A 313 3.55 -21.51 27.74
CA GLU A 313 2.73 -20.58 28.52
C GLU A 313 1.38 -21.19 28.90
N GLU A 314 0.65 -21.75 27.93
CA GLU A 314 -0.74 -22.17 28.14
C GLU A 314 -0.88 -23.63 28.56
N LYS A 315 0.23 -24.38 28.64
CA LYS A 315 0.27 -25.84 28.90
C LYS A 315 -0.68 -26.65 28.00
N LYS A 316 -1.06 -26.10 26.85
CA LYS A 316 -1.99 -26.68 25.87
C LYS A 316 -1.34 -26.75 24.49
N LYS A 317 -1.85 -27.67 23.66
CA LYS A 317 -1.47 -27.74 22.24
C LYS A 317 -2.16 -26.61 21.48
N ILE A 318 -1.38 -25.84 20.72
CA ILE A 318 -1.84 -24.76 19.87
C ILE A 318 -1.63 -25.16 18.41
N ASP A 319 -2.62 -24.86 17.58
CA ASP A 319 -2.56 -25.03 16.13
C ASP A 319 -1.59 -24.01 15.49
N LYS A 320 -0.68 -24.49 14.66
CA LYS A 320 0.25 -23.68 13.85
C LYS A 320 0.25 -24.20 12.42
N ARG A 321 0.29 -23.30 11.45
CA ARG A 321 0.52 -23.60 10.03
C ARG A 321 1.49 -22.59 9.45
N CYS A 322 2.56 -23.06 8.81
CA CYS A 322 3.53 -22.19 8.15
C CYS A 322 3.34 -22.26 6.63
N LEU A 323 3.32 -21.09 5.99
CA LEU A 323 3.31 -20.95 4.54
C LEU A 323 4.60 -20.26 4.12
N THR A 324 5.20 -20.64 2.99
CA THR A 324 6.19 -19.77 2.35
C THR A 324 5.50 -19.01 1.23
N LEU A 325 5.52 -17.68 1.33
CA LEU A 325 5.03 -16.79 0.28
C LEU A 325 6.19 -16.34 -0.61
N LYS A 326 5.92 -16.15 -1.90
CA LYS A 326 6.86 -15.60 -2.88
C LYS A 326 6.23 -14.47 -3.68
N ASP A 327 6.99 -13.42 -3.92
CA ASP A 327 6.73 -12.35 -4.88
C ASP A 327 7.97 -12.16 -5.78
N GLU A 328 8.00 -11.11 -6.59
CA GLU A 328 9.12 -10.76 -7.46
C GLU A 328 10.40 -10.36 -6.69
N THR A 329 10.27 -9.96 -5.43
CA THR A 329 11.37 -9.45 -4.59
C THR A 329 12.00 -10.50 -3.69
N GLY A 330 11.31 -11.63 -3.46
CA GLY A 330 11.86 -12.77 -2.73
C GLY A 330 10.80 -13.69 -2.14
N SER A 331 11.21 -14.45 -1.13
CA SER A 331 10.33 -15.35 -0.38
C SER A 331 10.44 -15.13 1.13
N ILE A 332 9.35 -15.38 1.86
CA ILE A 332 9.31 -15.28 3.32
C ILE A 332 8.34 -16.29 3.92
N ASP A 333 8.69 -16.78 5.11
CA ASP A 333 7.84 -17.66 5.88
C ASP A 333 6.81 -16.88 6.69
N VAL A 334 5.56 -17.32 6.60
CA VAL A 334 4.42 -16.79 7.32
C VAL A 334 3.89 -17.87 8.27
N CYS A 335 4.01 -17.65 9.58
CA CYS A 335 3.46 -18.53 10.61
C CYS A 335 2.07 -18.06 11.05
N LEU A 336 1.06 -18.86 10.73
CA LEU A 336 -0.32 -18.69 11.18
C LEU A 336 -0.55 -19.49 12.47
N TRP A 337 -1.21 -18.87 13.45
CA TRP A 337 -1.42 -19.43 14.78
C TRP A 337 -2.91 -19.51 15.15
N ARG A 338 -3.28 -20.50 15.96
CA ARG A 338 -4.64 -20.70 16.49
C ARG A 338 -5.69 -20.75 15.37
N GLU A 339 -6.76 -19.98 15.48
CA GLU A 339 -7.81 -19.89 14.47
C GLU A 339 -7.29 -19.46 13.09
N LYS A 340 -6.21 -18.67 13.01
CA LYS A 340 -5.63 -18.27 11.72
C LYS A 340 -4.95 -19.43 11.02
N ALA A 341 -4.44 -20.42 11.75
CA ALA A 341 -3.84 -21.63 11.17
C ALA A 341 -4.87 -22.50 10.43
N LYS A 342 -6.15 -22.42 10.81
CA LYS A 342 -7.25 -23.20 10.22
C LYS A 342 -7.70 -22.65 8.86
N HIS A 343 -7.18 -21.49 8.46
CA HIS A 343 -7.46 -20.96 7.14
C HIS A 343 -6.92 -21.90 6.07
N HIS A 344 -7.75 -22.21 5.07
CA HIS A 344 -7.37 -23.12 4.00
C HIS A 344 -6.65 -22.33 2.90
N THR A 345 -5.42 -22.73 2.65
CA THR A 345 -4.59 -22.25 1.54
C THR A 345 -4.03 -23.45 0.80
N LYS A 346 -3.78 -23.30 -0.49
CA LYS A 346 -3.14 -24.30 -1.34
C LYS A 346 -1.93 -23.68 -2.02
N ARG A 347 -0.96 -24.53 -2.35
CA ARG A 347 0.16 -24.13 -3.21
C ARG A 347 -0.40 -23.58 -4.53
N GLY A 348 0.10 -22.42 -4.93
CA GLY A 348 -0.36 -21.66 -6.10
C GLY A 348 -1.35 -20.54 -5.80
N ASP A 349 -1.97 -20.52 -4.61
CA ASP A 349 -2.91 -19.45 -4.26
C ASP A 349 -2.20 -18.10 -4.15
N CYS A 350 -2.82 -17.04 -4.69
CA CYS A 350 -2.39 -15.67 -4.45
C CYS A 350 -3.11 -15.12 -3.21
N VAL A 351 -2.35 -14.86 -2.15
CA VAL A 351 -2.90 -14.42 -0.88
C VAL A 351 -2.44 -13.01 -0.55
N ILE A 352 -3.35 -12.22 0.04
CA ILE A 352 -3.01 -10.97 0.72
C ILE A 352 -3.26 -11.21 2.21
N ILE A 353 -2.21 -11.03 3.02
CA ILE A 353 -2.30 -11.23 4.46
C ILE A 353 -1.98 -9.91 5.15
N TYR A 354 -2.99 -9.39 5.86
CA TYR A 354 -2.94 -8.10 6.53
C TYR A 354 -2.43 -8.22 7.96
N ASN A 355 -1.69 -7.20 8.42
CA ASN A 355 -1.30 -7.04 9.82
C ASN A 355 -0.54 -8.25 10.39
N LEU A 356 0.42 -8.78 9.64
CA LEU A 356 1.40 -9.74 10.14
C LEU A 356 2.47 -9.02 10.95
N GLN A 357 2.94 -9.66 12.02
CA GLN A 357 4.02 -9.12 12.82
C GLN A 357 5.37 -9.68 12.36
N VAL A 358 6.34 -8.80 12.10
CA VAL A 358 7.71 -9.19 11.78
C VAL A 358 8.37 -9.81 13.02
N LYS A 359 8.96 -10.99 12.87
CA LYS A 359 9.75 -11.64 13.92
C LYS A 359 11.12 -11.99 13.38
N LYS A 360 12.14 -11.43 14.03
CA LYS A 360 13.55 -11.74 13.80
C LYS A 360 14.03 -12.65 14.93
N TYR A 361 14.53 -13.82 14.60
CA TYR A 361 15.10 -14.76 15.56
C TYR A 361 16.44 -15.26 15.01
N PHE A 362 17.53 -14.92 15.70
CA PHE A 362 18.89 -15.04 15.14
C PHE A 362 18.93 -14.44 13.72
N GLU A 363 19.25 -15.24 12.71
CA GLU A 363 19.34 -14.83 11.31
C GLU A 363 18.05 -15.11 10.51
N THR A 364 17.00 -15.64 11.16
CA THR A 364 15.74 -15.99 10.49
C THR A 364 14.71 -14.87 10.65
N ILE A 365 14.11 -14.47 9.53
CA ILE A 365 13.01 -13.50 9.49
C ILE A 365 11.74 -14.22 9.08
N SER A 366 10.69 -14.09 9.89
CA SER A 366 9.37 -14.65 9.63
C SER A 366 8.28 -13.63 9.93
N LEU A 367 7.10 -13.87 9.36
CA LEU A 367 5.92 -13.05 9.60
C LEU A 367 4.88 -13.87 10.37
N ASN A 368 4.42 -13.34 11.50
CA ASN A 368 3.54 -14.08 12.40
C ASN A 368 2.14 -13.47 12.44
N SER A 369 1.11 -14.33 12.39
CA SER A 369 -0.26 -13.88 12.57
C SER A 369 -0.50 -13.41 14.00
N THR A 370 -1.33 -12.38 14.14
CA THR A 370 -1.82 -11.85 15.42
C THR A 370 -3.35 -11.91 15.46
N ARG A 371 -3.95 -11.43 16.56
CA ARG A 371 -5.42 -11.31 16.68
C ARG A 371 -6.03 -10.40 15.60
N LYS A 372 -5.26 -9.44 15.08
CA LYS A 372 -5.70 -8.48 14.05
C LYS A 372 -5.43 -8.93 12.62
N THR A 373 -4.81 -10.09 12.44
CA THR A 373 -4.47 -10.60 11.11
C THR A 373 -5.73 -10.98 10.34
N ALA A 374 -5.86 -10.48 9.12
CA ALA A 374 -6.90 -10.89 8.18
C ALA A 374 -6.24 -11.53 6.96
N ILE A 375 -6.81 -12.62 6.47
CA ILE A 375 -6.29 -13.35 5.31
C ILE A 375 -7.36 -13.25 4.23
N ASN A 376 -6.99 -12.61 3.12
CA ASN A 376 -7.79 -12.61 1.90
C ASN A 376 -7.11 -13.56 0.92
N VAL A 377 -7.72 -14.72 0.71
CA VAL A 377 -7.32 -15.61 -0.37
C VAL A 377 -8.01 -15.12 -1.63
N LYS A 378 -7.25 -14.55 -2.56
CA LYS A 378 -7.74 -14.41 -3.91
C LYS A 378 -7.45 -15.72 -4.61
N ILE A 379 -8.51 -16.47 -4.91
CA ILE A 379 -8.44 -17.54 -5.91
C ILE A 379 -8.34 -16.84 -7.26
N SER A 380 -7.19 -16.26 -7.50
CA SER A 380 -6.77 -15.75 -8.78
C SER A 380 -5.36 -16.29 -8.88
N ALA A 381 -5.18 -17.38 -9.62
CA ALA A 381 -3.97 -17.39 -10.41
C ALA A 381 -3.94 -16.04 -11.14
N PRO A 382 -2.80 -15.34 -11.17
CA PRO A 382 -2.70 -14.18 -12.03
C PRO A 382 -3.09 -14.67 -13.42
N ARG A 383 -4.21 -14.16 -13.95
CA ARG A 383 -4.59 -14.33 -15.34
C ARG A 383 -3.53 -13.59 -16.13
N GLN A 384 -2.42 -14.28 -16.34
CA GLN A 384 -1.26 -13.71 -16.96
C GLN A 384 -1.49 -13.84 -18.45
N LYS A 385 -1.66 -12.70 -19.12
CA LYS A 385 -1.61 -12.65 -20.57
C LYS A 385 -0.16 -12.72 -20.99
N SER A 386 0.20 -13.66 -21.86
CA SER A 386 1.55 -13.81 -22.36
C SER A 386 1.54 -14.33 -23.80
N ALA A 387 2.44 -13.80 -24.61
CA ALA A 387 2.72 -14.34 -25.94
C ALA A 387 3.67 -15.53 -25.78
N LEU A 388 3.27 -16.69 -26.31
CA LEU A 388 4.00 -17.95 -26.20
C LEU A 388 4.11 -18.65 -27.55
N ILE A 389 5.08 -19.56 -27.67
CA ILE A 389 5.28 -20.40 -28.86
C ILE A 389 4.89 -21.83 -28.51
N LEU A 390 3.83 -22.36 -29.14
CA LEU A 390 3.49 -23.78 -29.04
C LEU A 390 4.47 -24.59 -29.89
N GLN A 391 5.13 -25.58 -29.29
CA GLN A 391 6.18 -26.37 -29.93
C GLN A 391 5.72 -27.79 -30.24
N ALA A 392 5.02 -28.44 -29.31
CA ALA A 392 4.61 -29.84 -29.48
C ALA A 392 3.37 -30.21 -28.66
N ILE A 393 2.74 -31.32 -29.03
CA ILE A 393 1.74 -32.01 -28.21
C ILE A 393 2.44 -33.09 -27.41
N GLU A 394 2.31 -33.04 -26.09
CA GLU A 394 2.75 -34.12 -25.21
C GLU A 394 1.67 -35.20 -25.10
N LYS A 395 0.40 -34.79 -24.95
CA LYS A 395 -0.74 -35.72 -24.78
C LYS A 395 -2.02 -35.13 -25.33
N CYS A 396 -2.85 -35.95 -25.97
CA CYS A 396 -4.15 -35.54 -26.50
C CYS A 396 -5.26 -36.46 -25.99
N THR A 397 -6.36 -35.88 -25.49
CA THR A 397 -7.57 -36.60 -25.08
C THR A 397 -8.80 -35.83 -25.52
N LYS A 398 -9.99 -36.46 -25.52
CA LYS A 398 -11.25 -35.79 -25.88
C LYS A 398 -11.61 -34.61 -24.97
N LYS A 399 -11.08 -34.55 -23.74
CA LYS A 399 -11.38 -33.49 -22.76
C LYS A 399 -10.32 -32.38 -22.72
N GLN A 400 -9.05 -32.76 -22.80
CA GLN A 400 -7.91 -31.86 -22.67
C GLN A 400 -6.72 -32.27 -23.53
N VAL A 401 -5.90 -31.29 -23.88
CA VAL A 401 -4.63 -31.45 -24.58
C VAL A 401 -3.50 -30.87 -23.73
N SER A 402 -2.41 -31.62 -23.59
CA SER A 402 -1.15 -31.18 -22.98
C SER A 402 -0.20 -30.72 -24.09
N LEU A 403 0.29 -29.48 -23.97
CA LEU A 403 1.12 -28.79 -24.93
C LEU A 403 2.46 -28.41 -24.29
N LEU A 404 3.54 -28.59 -25.04
CA LEU A 404 4.86 -28.05 -24.73
C LEU A 404 4.98 -26.65 -25.35
N VAL A 405 5.27 -25.67 -24.50
CA VAL A 405 5.21 -24.24 -24.84
C VAL A 405 6.49 -23.55 -24.37
N GLY A 406 7.13 -22.77 -25.24
CA GLY A 406 8.36 -22.04 -24.92
C GLY A 406 9.37 -22.00 -26.06
N THR A 407 10.62 -21.68 -25.71
CA THR A 407 11.76 -21.72 -26.64
C THR A 407 12.35 -23.13 -26.67
N ARG A 408 13.28 -23.40 -27.60
CA ARG A 408 13.99 -24.70 -27.63
C ARG A 408 14.81 -24.97 -26.36
N GLU A 409 15.20 -23.93 -25.64
CA GLU A 409 16.04 -24.01 -24.44
C GLU A 409 15.21 -24.15 -23.16
N GLU A 410 13.96 -23.69 -23.16
CA GLU A 410 13.09 -23.72 -21.99
C GLU A 410 11.64 -24.05 -22.38
N LEU A 411 11.26 -25.33 -22.21
CA LEU A 411 9.92 -25.85 -22.50
C LEU A 411 9.12 -26.05 -21.22
N HIS A 412 7.88 -25.57 -21.24
CA HIS A 412 6.92 -25.72 -20.15
C HIS A 412 5.68 -26.49 -20.62
N ASN A 413 5.11 -27.30 -19.73
CA ASN A 413 3.89 -28.05 -19.99
C ASN A 413 2.64 -27.25 -19.59
N PHE A 414 1.73 -27.10 -20.53
CA PHE A 414 0.42 -26.48 -20.32
C PHE A 414 -0.72 -27.39 -20.74
N THR A 415 -1.87 -27.25 -20.10
CA THR A 415 -3.09 -27.99 -20.41
C THR A 415 -4.18 -27.04 -20.92
N VAL A 416 -4.93 -27.47 -21.94
CA VAL A 416 -6.01 -26.69 -22.54
C VAL A 416 -7.21 -27.59 -22.83
N SER A 417 -8.43 -27.06 -22.74
CA SER A 417 -9.62 -27.82 -23.15
C SER A 417 -9.57 -28.11 -24.65
N THR A 418 -9.85 -29.36 -25.03
CA THR A 418 -9.90 -29.81 -26.42
C THR A 418 -10.88 -28.95 -27.24
N LYS A 419 -12.07 -28.67 -26.71
CA LYS A 419 -13.08 -27.82 -27.36
C LYS A 419 -12.56 -26.41 -27.61
N HIS A 420 -11.89 -25.82 -26.62
CA HIS A 420 -11.34 -24.48 -26.72
C HIS A 420 -10.22 -24.42 -27.78
N LEU A 421 -9.33 -25.41 -27.76
CA LEU A 421 -8.23 -25.51 -28.70
C LEU A 421 -8.72 -25.69 -30.14
N MET A 422 -9.68 -26.59 -30.36
CA MET A 422 -10.33 -26.82 -31.65
C MET A 422 -10.99 -25.54 -32.19
N ALA A 423 -11.67 -24.77 -31.34
CA ALA A 423 -12.29 -23.51 -31.74
C ALA A 423 -11.26 -22.46 -32.19
N VAL A 424 -10.13 -22.33 -31.48
CA VAL A 424 -9.06 -21.38 -31.82
C VAL A 424 -8.40 -21.73 -33.15
N PHE A 425 -8.17 -23.02 -33.38
CA PHE A 425 -7.50 -23.52 -34.58
C PHE A 425 -8.46 -23.92 -35.71
N LYS A 426 -9.77 -23.69 -35.53
CA LYS A 426 -10.83 -24.02 -36.49
C LYS A 426 -10.82 -25.49 -36.93
N ILE A 427 -10.53 -26.38 -35.99
CA ILE A 427 -10.56 -27.84 -36.20
C ILE A 427 -11.96 -28.34 -35.83
N ILE A 428 -12.61 -29.04 -36.75
CA ILE A 428 -14.01 -29.48 -36.59
C ILE A 428 -14.08 -30.81 -35.84
N ASP A 429 -13.25 -31.77 -36.22
CA ASP A 429 -13.27 -33.13 -35.70
C ASP A 429 -12.09 -33.44 -34.77
N PHE A 430 -12.35 -34.18 -33.70
CA PHE A 430 -11.32 -34.54 -32.72
C PHE A 430 -10.25 -35.45 -33.32
N GLU A 431 -10.63 -36.33 -34.25
CA GLU A 431 -9.69 -37.25 -34.89
C GLU A 431 -8.63 -36.48 -35.71
N ASP A 432 -9.01 -35.33 -36.27
CA ASP A 432 -8.11 -34.45 -37.02
C ASP A 432 -7.28 -33.52 -36.11
N LEU A 433 -7.57 -33.47 -34.81
CA LEU A 433 -6.93 -32.52 -33.90
C LEU A 433 -5.41 -32.67 -33.86
N LYS A 434 -4.92 -33.90 -33.76
CA LYS A 434 -3.47 -34.14 -33.68
C LYS A 434 -2.78 -33.75 -34.99
N GLY A 435 -3.34 -34.15 -36.13
CA GLY A 435 -2.79 -33.83 -37.45
C GLY A 435 -2.85 -32.33 -37.75
N GLY A 436 -4.00 -31.70 -37.48
CA GLY A 436 -4.23 -30.27 -37.67
C GLY A 436 -3.29 -29.41 -36.84
N LEU A 437 -3.05 -29.76 -35.57
CA LEU A 437 -2.10 -29.04 -34.72
C LEU A 437 -0.65 -29.27 -35.14
N LEU A 438 -0.27 -30.50 -35.51
CA LEU A 438 1.10 -30.80 -35.96
C LEU A 438 1.47 -30.00 -37.22
N GLY A 439 0.53 -29.79 -38.13
CA GLY A 439 0.73 -28.94 -39.31
C GLY A 439 0.87 -27.44 -39.00
N MET A 440 0.64 -27.03 -37.75
CA MET A 440 0.71 -25.62 -37.34
C MET A 440 1.92 -25.30 -36.46
N PHE A 441 2.63 -26.28 -35.91
CA PHE A 441 3.77 -26.01 -35.05
C PHE A 441 5.05 -25.69 -35.85
N PRO A 442 5.92 -24.81 -35.33
CA PRO A 442 5.70 -23.97 -34.14
C PRO A 442 4.73 -22.80 -34.43
N CYS A 443 3.85 -22.46 -33.48
CA CYS A 443 2.93 -21.32 -33.66
C CYS A 443 2.90 -20.35 -32.49
N HIS A 444 2.78 -19.06 -32.80
CA HIS A 444 2.64 -17.98 -31.83
C HIS A 444 1.18 -17.83 -31.38
N VAL A 445 1.00 -17.77 -30.06
CA VAL A 445 -0.31 -17.60 -29.42
C VAL A 445 -0.23 -16.60 -28.29
N GLU A 446 -1.26 -15.80 -28.13
CA GLU A 446 -1.51 -15.05 -26.90
C GLU A 446 -2.39 -15.93 -26.02
N VAL A 447 -1.94 -16.22 -24.80
CA VAL A 447 -2.69 -17.05 -23.85
C VAL A 447 -2.98 -16.31 -22.56
N GLU A 448 -4.10 -16.67 -21.94
CA GLU A 448 -4.43 -16.34 -20.56
C GLU A 448 -4.39 -17.64 -19.75
N VAL A 449 -3.52 -17.70 -18.75
CA VAL A 449 -3.25 -18.91 -17.97
C VAL A 449 -3.72 -18.80 -16.53
N ASP A 450 -4.11 -19.93 -15.95
CA ASP A 450 -4.35 -20.18 -14.53
C ASP A 450 -3.44 -21.36 -14.13
N GLY A 451 -2.29 -21.03 -13.55
CA GLY A 451 -1.22 -22.00 -13.33
C GLY A 451 -0.72 -22.60 -14.64
N SER A 452 -0.73 -23.94 -14.74
CA SER A 452 -0.39 -24.68 -15.97
C SER A 452 -1.60 -24.91 -16.89
N LYS A 453 -2.73 -24.24 -16.65
CA LYS A 453 -3.94 -24.38 -17.46
C LYS A 453 -4.16 -23.13 -18.30
N ILE A 454 -4.29 -23.31 -19.61
CA ILE A 454 -4.69 -22.25 -20.54
C ILE A 454 -6.21 -22.12 -20.47
N ILE A 455 -6.68 -20.94 -20.05
CA ILE A 455 -8.11 -20.61 -19.96
C ILE A 455 -8.58 -19.93 -21.26
N ASN A 456 -7.74 -19.08 -21.84
CA ASN A 456 -8.02 -18.39 -23.08
C ASN A 456 -6.80 -18.45 -24.00
N MET A 457 -7.03 -18.46 -25.31
CA MET A 457 -5.98 -18.55 -26.32
C MET A 457 -6.44 -17.85 -27.58
N LYS A 458 -5.53 -17.10 -28.21
CA LYS A 458 -5.71 -16.51 -29.53
C LYS A 458 -4.45 -16.74 -30.35
N LYS A 459 -4.62 -17.09 -31.62
CA LYS A 459 -3.50 -17.19 -32.56
C LYS A 459 -2.98 -15.78 -32.88
N ILE A 460 -1.68 -15.58 -32.81
CA ILE A 460 -1.03 -14.34 -33.26
C ILE A 460 -0.65 -14.56 -34.74
N PRO A 461 -1.07 -13.68 -35.67
CA PRO A 461 -0.56 -13.71 -37.03
C PRO A 461 0.95 -13.46 -37.01
N VAL A 462 1.73 -14.32 -37.64
CA VAL A 462 3.12 -13.98 -37.94
C VAL A 462 3.07 -12.97 -39.07
N GLU A 463 3.36 -11.69 -38.78
CA GLU A 463 3.69 -10.74 -39.85
C GLU A 463 4.94 -11.27 -40.54
N LEU A 464 4.78 -11.71 -41.78
CA LEU A 464 5.88 -12.03 -42.66
C LEU A 464 6.59 -10.71 -42.94
N ASP A 465 7.65 -10.44 -42.19
CA ASP A 465 8.58 -9.37 -42.48
C ASP A 465 9.38 -9.76 -43.73
N ILE A 466 8.79 -9.52 -44.91
CA ILE A 466 9.36 -9.85 -46.22
C ILE A 466 10.53 -8.90 -46.59
N ASN A 467 10.91 -7.96 -45.74
CA ASN A 467 11.87 -6.91 -46.10
C ASN A 467 13.16 -6.86 -45.27
N GLN A 468 13.74 -7.99 -44.85
CA GLN A 468 15.17 -8.04 -44.48
C GLN A 468 15.88 -9.32 -44.95
N GLN A 469 15.88 -9.53 -46.27
CA GLN A 469 17.01 -10.12 -46.97
C GLN A 469 17.38 -9.22 -48.14
N ARG A 470 18.24 -8.24 -47.90
CA ARG A 470 19.14 -7.64 -48.89
C ARG A 470 20.16 -6.75 -48.20
N TYR A 471 21.43 -7.13 -48.41
CA TYR A 471 22.71 -6.55 -48.01
C TYR A 471 23.23 -6.89 -46.61
#